data_AF-A0A2G2ZII7-F1
#
_entry.id   AF-A0A2G2ZII7-F1
#
_cell.length_a   1.000
_cell.length_b   1.000
_cell.length_c   1.000
_cell.angle_alpha   90.00
_cell.angle_beta   90.00
_cell.angle_gamma   90.00
#
_symmetry.space_group_name_H-M   'P 1'
#
loop_
_entity.id
_entity.type
_entity.pdbx_description
1 polymer ?
#
loop_
_entity_poly.entity_id
_entity_poly.type
_entity_poly.pdbx_seq_one_letter_code
_entity_poly.pdbx_strand_id
1 'polypeptide(L)'
;MRKRMPTTMTMLLDILNKLFHLSQVVAQKPISKAKGESAILQESIIKEVNENPKAGWKAAFTLRFSNFTVSQFKLLLGVKPPREGDLEGIHVLTYPKFKELPKEFDARKA
;
A
#
# COMPACT_ATOMS: atom_id res chain seq x y z
N MET A 1 -11.10 -51.12 0.29
CA MET A 1 -10.15 -50.88 1.40
C MET A 1 -9.54 -49.49 1.23
N ARG A 2 -9.75 -48.57 2.19
CA ARG A 2 -9.19 -47.21 2.13
C ARG A 2 -7.83 -47.23 2.83
N LYS A 3 -6.71 -47.20 2.08
CA LYS A 3 -5.35 -47.16 2.65
C LYS A 3 -5.21 -45.86 3.46
N ARG A 4 -4.99 -46.00 4.77
CA ARG A 4 -4.72 -44.86 5.67
C ARG A 4 -3.35 -44.29 5.31
N MET A 5 -3.28 -42.97 5.05
CA MET A 5 -2.00 -42.30 4.79
C MET A 5 -1.13 -42.29 6.06
N PRO A 6 0.19 -42.47 5.94
CA PRO A 6 1.11 -42.47 7.09
C PRO A 6 1.26 -41.05 7.65
N THR A 7 1.28 -40.94 8.99
CA THR A 7 1.31 -39.67 9.74
C THR A 7 2.44 -38.72 9.32
N THR A 8 3.60 -39.27 8.92
CA THR A 8 4.74 -38.50 8.41
C THR A 8 4.43 -37.78 7.10
N MET A 9 3.58 -38.37 6.26
CA MET A 9 3.18 -37.80 4.98
C MET A 9 2.13 -36.69 5.16
N THR A 10 1.29 -36.78 6.20
CA THR A 10 0.38 -35.70 6.60
C THR A 10 1.15 -34.48 7.12
N MET A 11 2.15 -34.70 7.99
CA MET A 11 2.99 -33.62 8.53
C MET A 11 3.76 -32.87 7.43
N LEU A 12 4.28 -33.60 6.43
CA LEU A 12 4.97 -32.99 5.29
C LEU A 12 4.02 -32.14 4.44
N LEU A 13 2.79 -32.61 4.24
CA LEU A 13 1.75 -31.88 3.50
C LEU A 13 1.36 -30.59 4.23
N ASP A 14 1.25 -30.62 5.56
CA ASP A 14 0.94 -29.44 6.38
C ASP A 14 2.07 -28.39 6.33
N ILE A 15 3.32 -28.83 6.35
CA ILE A 15 4.50 -27.95 6.21
C ILE A 15 4.52 -27.30 4.82
N LEU A 16 4.31 -28.07 3.76
CA LEU A 16 4.25 -27.55 2.39
C LEU A 16 3.10 -26.56 2.23
N ASN A 17 1.94 -26.83 2.83
CA ASN A 17 0.78 -25.95 2.77
C ASN A 17 1.05 -24.63 3.53
N LYS A 18 1.69 -24.69 4.71
CA LYS A 18 2.14 -23.50 5.45
C LYS A 18 3.14 -22.66 4.63
N LEU A 19 4.12 -23.30 3.99
CA LEU A 19 5.11 -22.59 3.17
C LEU A 19 4.47 -21.94 1.93
N PHE A 20 3.49 -22.60 1.33
CA PHE A 20 2.69 -22.07 0.22
C PHE A 20 1.89 -20.83 0.65
N HIS A 21 1.28 -20.84 1.84
CA HIS A 21 0.54 -19.69 2.38
C HIS A 21 1.44 -18.50 2.74
N LEU A 22 2.66 -18.74 3.26
CA LEU A 22 3.62 -17.65 3.54
C LEU A 22 4.06 -16.89 2.27
N SER A 23 3.95 -17.51 1.10
CA SER A 23 4.40 -16.94 -0.18
C SER A 23 3.30 -16.19 -0.94
N GLN A 24 2.06 -16.16 -0.43
CA GLN A 24 0.96 -15.50 -1.12
C GLN A 24 1.04 -13.97 -0.95
N VAL A 25 1.34 -13.29 -2.05
CA VAL A 25 1.17 -11.84 -2.16
C VAL A 25 -0.24 -11.58 -2.67
N VAL A 26 -1.02 -10.77 -1.95
CA VAL A 26 -2.36 -10.36 -2.41
C VAL A 26 -2.18 -9.38 -3.57
N ALA A 27 -2.22 -9.90 -4.80
CA ALA A 27 -2.22 -9.08 -6.00
C ALA A 27 -3.57 -8.37 -6.15
N GLN A 28 -3.53 -7.07 -6.43
CA GLN A 28 -4.74 -6.32 -6.76
C GLN A 28 -5.34 -6.85 -8.08
N LYS A 29 -6.66 -6.80 -8.24
CA LYS A 29 -7.33 -7.16 -9.50
C LYS A 29 -6.66 -6.44 -10.69
N PRO A 30 -6.37 -7.14 -11.79
CA PRO A 30 -5.74 -6.52 -12.96
C PRO A 30 -6.68 -5.45 -13.54
N ILE A 31 -6.11 -4.33 -13.96
CA ILE A 31 -6.84 -3.29 -14.69
C ILE A 31 -6.92 -3.67 -16.17
N SER A 32 -7.95 -3.18 -16.88
CA SER A 32 -8.01 -3.36 -18.33
C SER A 32 -6.82 -2.68 -19.01
N LYS A 33 -6.36 -3.24 -20.14
CA LYS A 33 -5.24 -2.70 -20.91
C LYS A 33 -5.45 -1.22 -21.26
N ALA A 34 -6.65 -0.88 -21.76
CA ALA A 34 -7.02 0.50 -22.09
C ALA A 34 -6.91 1.45 -20.89
N LYS A 35 -7.34 1.02 -19.69
CA LYS A 35 -7.19 1.82 -18.46
C LYS A 35 -5.74 1.90 -18.01
N GLY A 36 -4.96 0.85 -18.21
CA GLY A 36 -3.54 0.83 -17.88
C GLY A 36 -2.69 1.75 -18.76
N GLU A 37 -3.05 1.87 -20.04
CA GLU A 37 -2.34 2.68 -21.04
C GLU A 37 -2.79 4.15 -21.06
N SER A 38 -3.91 4.49 -20.43
CA SER A 38 -4.38 5.88 -20.35
C SER A 38 -3.40 6.76 -19.58
N ALA A 39 -3.29 8.03 -19.98
CA ALA A 39 -2.55 9.03 -19.23
C ALA A 39 -3.10 9.17 -17.80
N ILE A 40 -2.20 9.29 -16.83
CA ILE A 40 -2.56 9.43 -15.41
C ILE A 40 -3.09 10.83 -15.09
N LEU A 41 -2.58 11.86 -15.76
CA LEU A 41 -3.04 13.24 -15.60
C LEU A 41 -4.07 13.58 -16.68
N GLN A 42 -5.23 14.08 -16.27
CA GLN A 42 -6.34 14.46 -17.15
C GLN A 42 -6.95 15.78 -16.67
N GLU A 43 -7.31 16.65 -17.62
CA GLU A 43 -7.94 17.94 -17.32
C GLU A 43 -9.23 17.78 -16.52
N SER A 44 -10.03 16.75 -16.87
CA SER A 44 -11.27 16.41 -16.19
C SER A 44 -11.08 16.17 -14.69
N ILE A 45 -10.02 15.45 -14.32
CA ILE A 45 -9.70 15.14 -12.91
C ILE A 45 -9.27 16.41 -12.18
N ILE A 46 -8.45 17.26 -12.81
CA ILE A 46 -8.01 18.53 -12.22
C ILE A 46 -9.22 19.43 -11.95
N LYS A 47 -10.12 19.52 -12.93
CA LYS A 47 -11.35 20.29 -12.81
C LYS A 47 -12.23 19.76 -11.68
N GLU A 48 -12.51 18.46 -11.67
CA GLU A 48 -13.35 17.81 -10.64
C GLU A 48 -12.81 18.06 -9.22
N VAL A 49 -11.50 17.93 -9.02
CA VAL A 49 -10.89 18.20 -7.72
C VAL A 49 -11.02 19.67 -7.34
N ASN A 50 -10.70 20.58 -8.26
CA ASN A 50 -10.64 22.02 -7.97
C ASN A 50 -12.03 22.67 -7.82
N GLU A 51 -13.06 22.10 -8.44
CA GLU A 51 -14.45 22.55 -8.28
C GLU A 51 -15.09 22.04 -6.98
N ASN A 52 -14.47 21.09 -6.29
CA ASN A 52 -14.98 20.59 -5.01
C ASN A 52 -14.71 21.61 -3.88
N PRO A 53 -15.75 22.24 -3.31
CA PRO A 53 -15.59 23.27 -2.28
C PRO A 53 -15.04 22.72 -0.96
N LYS A 54 -15.01 21.39 -0.78
CA LYS A 54 -14.47 20.72 0.42
C LYS A 54 -12.99 20.34 0.24
N ALA A 55 -12.39 20.57 -0.92
CA ALA A 55 -10.99 20.25 -1.15
C ALA A 55 -10.09 21.25 -0.38
N GLY A 56 -9.29 20.73 0.56
CA GLY A 56 -8.27 21.53 1.27
C GLY A 56 -6.96 21.74 0.47
N TRP A 57 -6.94 21.38 -0.80
CA TRP A 57 -5.78 21.40 -1.69
C TRP A 57 -6.22 21.65 -3.14
N LYS A 58 -5.27 22.04 -4.00
CA LYS A 58 -5.51 22.26 -5.44
C LYS A 58 -4.75 21.24 -6.29
N ALA A 59 -5.42 20.70 -7.31
CA ALA A 59 -4.81 19.86 -8.33
C ALA A 59 -4.20 20.73 -9.45
N ALA A 60 -3.09 20.27 -10.01
CA ALA A 60 -2.44 20.85 -11.18
C ALA A 60 -1.68 19.76 -11.96
N PHE A 61 -1.36 20.03 -13.22
CA PHE A 61 -0.44 19.19 -13.97
C PHE A 61 0.97 19.28 -13.38
N THR A 62 1.63 18.14 -13.27
CA THR A 62 3.03 18.05 -12.91
C THR A 62 3.83 17.53 -14.08
N LEU A 63 4.90 18.25 -14.45
CA LEU A 63 5.80 17.85 -15.54
C LEU A 63 6.41 16.47 -15.29
N ARG A 64 6.61 16.10 -14.02
CA ARG A 64 7.18 14.81 -13.63
C ARG A 64 6.33 13.61 -14.09
N PHE A 65 5.01 13.78 -14.15
CA PHE A 65 4.07 12.70 -14.49
C PHE A 65 3.25 12.98 -15.76
N SER A 66 3.63 13.98 -16.56
CA SER A 66 2.89 14.35 -17.77
C SER A 66 2.79 13.21 -18.80
N ASN A 67 3.81 12.36 -18.85
CA ASN A 67 3.92 11.26 -19.82
C ASN A 67 3.73 9.88 -19.17
N PHE A 68 3.17 9.84 -17.96
CA PHE A 68 2.95 8.59 -17.25
C PHE A 68 1.60 7.97 -17.62
N THR A 69 1.60 6.68 -17.84
CA THR A 69 0.38 5.88 -17.87
C THR A 69 -0.05 5.47 -16.46
N VAL A 70 -1.30 5.07 -16.29
CA VAL A 70 -1.79 4.52 -15.01
C VAL A 70 -0.94 3.33 -14.57
N SER A 71 -0.59 2.42 -15.47
CA SER A 71 0.26 1.26 -15.15
C SER A 71 1.66 1.67 -14.67
N GLN A 72 2.29 2.64 -15.32
CA GLN A 72 3.61 3.15 -14.90
C GLN A 72 3.54 3.85 -13.54
N PHE A 73 2.50 4.64 -13.31
CA PHE A 73 2.33 5.35 -12.04
C PHE A 73 2.12 4.38 -10.87
N LYS A 74 1.35 3.30 -11.08
CA LYS A 74 1.13 2.27 -10.06
C LYS A 74 2.43 1.62 -9.57
N LEU A 75 3.46 1.51 -10.40
CA LEU A 75 4.75 0.95 -9.98
C LEU A 75 5.47 1.81 -8.92
N LEU A 76 5.16 3.11 -8.86
CA LEU A 76 5.67 4.00 -7.81
C LEU A 76 4.92 3.81 -6.49
N LEU A 77 3.70 3.27 -6.53
CA LEU A 77 2.82 3.09 -5.39
C LEU A 77 2.98 1.66 -4.85
N GLY A 78 3.91 1.48 -3.92
CA GLY A 78 4.36 0.15 -3.49
C GLY A 78 4.25 -0.15 -2.00
N VAL A 79 3.57 0.70 -1.21
CA VAL A 79 3.45 0.46 0.24
C VAL A 79 2.65 -0.82 0.47
N LYS A 80 3.33 -1.83 0.99
CA LYS A 80 2.70 -3.10 1.39
C LYS A 80 1.99 -2.90 2.73
N PRO A 81 0.82 -3.51 2.94
CA PRO A 81 0.19 -3.48 4.25
C PRO A 81 1.12 -4.13 5.28
N PRO A 82 1.09 -3.65 6.54
CA PRO A 82 1.84 -4.27 7.61
C PRO A 82 1.34 -5.71 7.82
N ARG A 83 2.28 -6.62 8.04
CA ARG A 83 2.02 -8.02 8.42
C ARG A 83 1.93 -8.15 9.93
N GLU A 84 1.36 -9.25 10.39
CA GLU A 84 1.43 -9.64 11.80
C GLU A 84 2.90 -9.73 12.21
N GLY A 85 3.26 -9.04 13.30
CA GLY A 85 4.64 -8.96 13.79
C GLY A 85 5.49 -7.80 13.26
N ASP A 86 5.06 -7.05 12.23
CA ASP A 86 5.87 -5.94 11.66
C ASP A 86 6.18 -4.80 12.66
N LEU A 87 5.40 -4.72 13.74
CA LEU A 87 5.57 -3.74 14.82
C LEU A 87 6.23 -4.34 16.07
N GLU A 88 6.54 -5.65 16.08
CA GLU A 88 7.23 -6.28 17.21
C GLU A 88 8.63 -5.66 17.39
N GLY A 89 8.94 -5.24 18.62
CA GLY A 89 10.22 -4.59 18.93
C GLY A 89 10.28 -3.08 18.66
N ILE A 90 9.25 -2.48 18.04
CA ILE A 90 9.14 -1.02 17.94
C ILE A 90 8.56 -0.48 19.24
N HIS A 91 9.42 0.07 20.09
CA HIS A 91 8.98 0.68 21.35
C HIS A 91 8.20 1.97 21.10
N VAL A 92 6.93 1.99 21.51
CA VAL A 92 6.14 3.21 21.59
C VAL A 92 6.54 3.97 22.86
N LEU A 93 7.28 5.07 22.69
CA LEU A 93 7.66 5.94 23.81
C LEU A 93 6.45 6.76 24.26
N THR A 94 5.93 6.44 25.45
CA THR A 94 4.86 7.23 26.07
C THR A 94 5.47 8.18 27.08
N TYR A 95 5.33 9.48 26.85
CA TYR A 95 5.76 10.52 27.80
C TYR A 95 4.57 11.01 28.62
N PRO A 96 4.75 11.38 29.90
CA PRO A 96 3.69 12.00 30.68
C PRO A 96 3.25 13.32 30.02
N LYS A 97 1.93 13.61 30.08
CA LYS A 97 1.21 14.69 29.37
C LYS A 97 1.79 16.12 29.52
N PHE A 98 2.79 16.34 30.37
CA PHE A 98 3.29 17.65 30.76
C PHE A 98 4.21 18.33 29.73
N LYS A 99 4.53 17.67 28.61
CA LYS A 99 5.28 18.32 27.53
C LYS A 99 4.29 18.88 26.50
N GLU A 100 3.99 20.17 26.58
CA GLU A 100 3.21 20.86 25.56
C GLU A 100 3.92 20.73 24.21
N LEU A 101 3.26 20.10 23.25
CA LEU A 101 3.76 19.99 21.88
C LEU A 101 3.55 21.34 21.17
N PRO A 102 4.49 21.75 20.30
CA PRO A 102 4.32 22.98 19.55
C PRO A 102 3.11 22.87 18.61
N LYS A 103 2.46 24.00 18.34
CA LYS A 103 1.34 24.08 17.40
C LYS A 103 1.75 23.68 15.97
N GLU A 104 3.01 23.90 15.61
CA GLU A 104 3.58 23.58 14.30
C GLU A 104 4.97 22.97 14.48
N PHE A 105 5.34 22.00 13.63
CA PHE A 105 6.64 21.35 13.67
C PHE A 105 7.16 21.07 12.25
N ASP A 106 8.44 21.38 12.01
CA ASP A 106 9.15 21.08 10.76
C ASP A 106 10.54 20.54 11.12
N ALA A 107 10.77 19.25 10.88
CA ALA A 107 12.02 18.58 11.22
C ALA A 107 13.26 19.17 10.52
N ARG A 108 13.08 19.92 9.42
CA ARG A 108 14.19 20.58 8.71
C ARG A 108 14.70 21.83 9.44
N LYS A 109 13.94 22.33 10.41
CA LYS A 109 14.25 23.51 11.22
C LYS A 109 14.70 23.16 12.64
N ALA A 110 14.83 21.87 12.94
CA ALA A 110 15.22 21.36 14.26
C ALA A 110 16.74 21.39 14.47
#